data_AF-A0A2V5TU09-F1
#
_entry.id   AF-A0A2V5TU09-F1
#
_cell.length_a   1.000
_cell.length_b   1.000
_cell.length_c   1.000
_cell.angle_alpha   90.00
_cell.angle_beta   90.00
_cell.angle_gamma   90.00
#
_symmetry.space_group_name_H-M   'P 1'
#
loop_
_entity.id
_entity.type
_entity.pdbx_description
1 polymer ?
#
loop_
_entity_poly.entity_id
_entity_poly.type
_entity_poly.pdbx_seq_one_letter_code
_entity_poly.pdbx_strand_id
1 'polypeptide(L)'
;MSKLREIIRREIEDCGAIPFARFMELSLYCLEFGYYERLANTPGKGGDFYTSVSVGSLFGELLAFQFAGWVEKTGLDRFQLLEAGSADGRLAADILNWFKSRQPHLLERMEYWILEPSLARSEWQKKNLEPLAAPVRWFDSWDKLPTGGVRGVIFSNELLDAMPAHRIGWNAQIRNWFEWGVGFEAENFVWIRRLSDAKHQGPVAFDTPRSALRSRHLPTLPAELLAVLPDGFTTEASPAAVEWWRQAATVLNEGTLLTFDYGLTAEEFFVPHRAKGTLRAYHGHRPNDDLLANVGEQDLTAHVNFTALQSAGESAGLKTEGLFSQAEFLTRVAESAWHAQSAFGGWTAGRTRQFQTLTHPEHLGRRFKVLVQHR
;
A
#
# COMPACT_ATOMS: atom_id res chain seq x y z
N MET A 1 -29.84 5.09 7.09
CA MET A 1 -28.38 5.23 7.27
C MET A 1 -27.77 3.85 7.06
N SER A 2 -26.66 3.69 6.33
CA SER A 2 -26.08 2.36 6.11
C SER A 2 -25.56 1.76 7.43
N LYS A 3 -25.43 0.42 7.52
CA LYS A 3 -25.00 -0.25 8.75
C LYS A 3 -23.63 0.23 9.24
N LEU A 4 -22.70 0.45 8.31
CA LEU A 4 -21.38 0.99 8.62
C LEU A 4 -21.45 2.40 9.19
N ARG A 5 -22.29 3.27 8.62
CA ARG A 5 -22.48 4.61 9.16
C ARG A 5 -22.97 4.56 10.62
N GLU A 6 -23.88 3.64 10.96
CA GLU A 6 -24.34 3.45 12.34
C GLU A 6 -23.22 2.99 13.28
N ILE A 7 -22.34 2.10 12.83
CA ILE A 7 -21.19 1.62 13.60
C ILE A 7 -20.26 2.80 13.95
N ILE A 8 -19.86 3.59 12.94
CA ILE A 8 -18.99 4.74 13.13
C ILE A 8 -19.67 5.81 14.00
N ARG A 9 -20.96 6.09 13.78
CA ARG A 9 -21.72 7.04 14.62
C ARG A 9 -21.70 6.64 16.09
N ARG A 10 -21.97 5.37 16.40
CA ARG A 10 -21.93 4.88 17.79
C ARG A 10 -20.55 5.03 18.41
N GLU A 11 -19.48 4.72 17.67
CA GLU A 11 -18.11 4.89 18.16
C GLU A 11 -17.80 6.37 18.48
N ILE A 12 -18.29 7.30 17.65
CA ILE A 12 -18.18 8.74 17.89
C ILE A 12 -19.01 9.21 19.09
N GLU A 13 -20.22 8.67 19.29
CA GLU A 13 -21.06 8.98 20.45
C GLU A 13 -20.43 8.53 21.77
N ASP A 14 -19.79 7.37 21.76
CA ASP A 14 -19.16 6.78 22.95
C ASP A 14 -17.81 7.43 23.31
N CYS A 15 -17.04 7.88 22.29
CA CYS A 15 -15.64 8.29 22.47
C CYS A 15 -15.37 9.76 22.11
N GLY A 16 -16.36 10.49 21.60
CA GLY A 16 -16.16 11.76 20.92
C GLY A 16 -15.53 11.58 19.53
N ALA A 17 -15.04 12.67 18.94
CA ALA A 17 -14.45 12.64 17.61
C ALA A 17 -13.30 11.63 17.50
N ILE A 18 -13.38 10.71 16.54
CA ILE A 18 -12.37 9.68 16.30
C ILE A 18 -11.26 10.20 15.38
N PRO A 19 -10.03 9.64 15.42
CA PRO A 19 -9.01 9.94 14.42
C PRO A 19 -9.49 9.62 13.00
N PHE A 20 -9.07 10.39 11.99
CA PHE A 20 -9.37 10.05 10.60
C PHE A 20 -8.83 8.67 10.20
N ALA A 21 -7.68 8.24 10.74
CA ALA A 21 -7.16 6.90 10.52
C ALA A 21 -8.17 5.81 10.93
N ARG A 22 -8.86 5.99 12.06
CA ARG A 22 -9.90 5.04 12.52
C ARG A 22 -11.14 5.08 11.64
N PHE A 23 -11.54 6.28 11.19
CA PHE A 23 -12.62 6.41 10.22
C PHE A 23 -12.30 5.71 8.89
N MET A 24 -11.08 5.89 8.38
CA MET A 24 -10.57 5.26 7.16
C MET A 24 -10.51 3.73 7.33
N GLU A 25 -9.97 3.23 8.45
CA GLU A 25 -9.94 1.81 8.78
C GLU A 25 -11.34 1.17 8.73
N LEU A 26 -12.32 1.78 9.40
CA LEU A 26 -13.71 1.28 9.39
C LEU A 26 -14.33 1.39 7.99
N SER A 27 -14.09 2.49 7.28
CA SER A 27 -14.62 2.71 5.94
C SER A 27 -14.10 1.68 4.93
N LEU A 28 -12.84 1.26 5.07
CA LEU A 28 -12.19 0.36 4.12
C LEU A 28 -12.27 -1.11 4.52
N TYR A 29 -12.11 -1.42 5.81
CA TYR A 29 -11.82 -2.77 6.30
C TYR A 29 -12.80 -3.28 7.37
N CYS A 30 -13.87 -2.54 7.70
CA CYS A 30 -14.87 -3.06 8.61
C CYS A 30 -15.45 -4.37 8.05
N LEU A 31 -15.39 -5.45 8.83
CA LEU A 31 -15.89 -6.76 8.44
C LEU A 31 -17.31 -6.65 7.85
N GLU A 32 -17.54 -7.31 6.71
CA GLU A 32 -18.78 -7.29 5.90
C GLU A 32 -19.15 -5.94 5.24
N PHE A 33 -18.78 -4.79 5.82
CA PHE A 33 -19.30 -3.49 5.39
C PHE A 33 -18.27 -2.55 4.77
N GLY A 34 -16.99 -2.75 5.05
CA GLY A 34 -15.89 -1.94 4.53
C GLY A 34 -15.77 -2.06 3.01
N TYR A 35 -15.23 -1.03 2.39
CA TYR A 35 -15.06 -0.96 0.93
C TYR A 35 -14.38 -2.21 0.38
N TYR A 36 -13.28 -2.66 1.00
CA TYR A 36 -12.53 -3.83 0.56
C TYR A 36 -13.11 -5.16 1.03
N GLU A 37 -14.11 -5.20 1.93
CA GLU A 37 -14.77 -6.46 2.32
C GLU A 37 -15.89 -6.86 1.35
N ARG A 38 -16.19 -6.03 0.33
CA ARG A 38 -17.25 -6.28 -0.66
C ARG A 38 -16.66 -6.72 -2.00
N LEU A 39 -17.20 -7.81 -2.57
CA LEU A 39 -16.72 -8.42 -3.82
C LEU A 39 -16.78 -7.47 -5.03
N ALA A 40 -17.82 -6.64 -5.09
CA ALA A 40 -18.04 -5.72 -6.21
C ALA A 40 -16.94 -4.65 -6.35
N ASN A 41 -16.15 -4.42 -5.29
CA ASN A 41 -15.20 -3.32 -5.19
C ASN A 41 -13.76 -3.80 -5.50
N THR A 42 -13.61 -4.67 -6.51
CA THR A 42 -12.30 -5.15 -6.95
C THR A 42 -11.75 -4.22 -8.04
N PRO A 43 -10.47 -3.78 -7.98
CA PRO A 43 -9.86 -2.96 -9.02
C PRO A 43 -9.95 -3.59 -10.43
N GLY A 44 -10.22 -2.79 -11.47
CA GLY A 44 -10.35 -3.29 -12.84
C GLY A 44 -11.36 -2.51 -13.69
N LYS A 45 -11.57 -2.94 -14.94
CA LYS A 45 -12.49 -2.26 -15.91
C LYS A 45 -13.95 -2.13 -15.43
N GLY A 46 -14.36 -2.93 -14.45
CA GLY A 46 -15.68 -2.86 -13.80
C GLY A 46 -15.65 -2.42 -12.33
N GLY A 47 -14.47 -2.08 -11.79
CA GLY A 47 -14.30 -1.60 -10.41
C GLY A 47 -14.35 -0.07 -10.33
N ASP A 48 -13.72 0.54 -9.31
CA ASP A 48 -13.60 2.00 -9.21
C ASP A 48 -12.26 2.55 -9.75
N PHE A 49 -11.31 1.68 -10.13
CA PHE A 49 -9.96 2.11 -10.53
C PHE A 49 -9.31 1.25 -11.61
N TYR A 50 -8.39 1.89 -12.34
CA TYR A 50 -7.53 1.28 -13.34
C TYR A 50 -6.08 1.20 -12.83
N THR A 51 -5.60 -0.02 -12.59
CA THR A 51 -4.28 -0.34 -12.02
C THR A 51 -3.29 -0.83 -13.08
N SER A 52 -2.00 -0.99 -12.73
CA SER A 52 -1.01 -1.62 -13.61
C SER A 52 -1.42 -3.04 -14.04
N VAL A 53 -2.05 -3.80 -13.14
CA VAL A 53 -2.60 -5.14 -13.41
C VAL A 53 -3.76 -5.09 -14.43
N SER A 54 -4.46 -3.97 -14.53
CA SER A 54 -5.60 -3.79 -15.45
C SER A 54 -5.19 -3.60 -16.91
N VAL A 55 -3.92 -3.28 -17.18
CA VAL A 55 -3.38 -3.06 -18.54
C VAL A 55 -3.30 -4.36 -19.34
N GLY A 56 -2.90 -5.46 -18.69
CA GLY A 56 -2.70 -6.77 -19.27
C GLY A 56 -1.58 -7.53 -18.54
N SER A 57 -1.29 -8.76 -18.99
CA SER A 57 -0.38 -9.68 -18.30
C SER A 57 1.08 -9.23 -18.29
N LEU A 58 1.49 -8.30 -19.16
CA LEU A 58 2.90 -7.92 -19.30
C LEU A 58 3.49 -7.37 -18.00
N PHE A 59 2.71 -6.68 -17.17
CA PHE A 59 3.19 -6.19 -15.88
C PHE A 59 3.66 -7.35 -14.99
N GLY A 60 2.80 -8.36 -14.78
CA GLY A 60 3.16 -9.57 -14.02
C GLY A 60 4.28 -10.38 -14.67
N GLU A 61 4.31 -10.49 -15.99
CA GLU A 61 5.39 -11.17 -16.72
C GLU A 61 6.76 -10.49 -16.51
N LEU A 62 6.82 -9.16 -16.57
CA LEU A 62 8.05 -8.40 -16.32
C LEU A 62 8.53 -8.56 -14.86
N LEU A 63 7.60 -8.50 -13.90
CA LEU A 63 7.94 -8.76 -12.49
C LEU A 63 8.47 -10.20 -12.30
N ALA A 64 7.81 -11.19 -12.88
CA ALA A 64 8.24 -12.58 -12.79
C ALA A 64 9.65 -12.79 -13.35
N PHE A 65 9.97 -12.15 -14.49
CA PHE A 65 11.31 -12.15 -15.06
C PHE A 65 12.35 -11.50 -14.14
N GLN A 66 12.02 -10.34 -13.55
CA GLN A 66 12.91 -9.67 -12.62
C GLN A 66 13.14 -10.52 -11.35
N PHE A 67 12.07 -11.13 -10.82
CA PHE A 67 12.13 -11.96 -9.62
C PHE A 67 12.97 -13.20 -9.87
N ALA A 68 12.80 -13.87 -11.03
CA ALA A 68 13.66 -14.98 -11.44
C ALA A 68 15.14 -14.58 -11.43
N GLY A 69 15.48 -13.44 -12.03
CA GLY A 69 16.86 -12.94 -12.05
C GLY A 69 17.41 -12.57 -10.67
N TRP A 70 16.57 -12.14 -9.73
CA TRP A 70 16.98 -11.91 -8.34
C TRP A 70 17.24 -13.22 -7.59
N VAL A 71 16.33 -14.19 -7.66
CA VAL A 71 16.48 -15.46 -6.93
C VAL A 71 17.57 -16.36 -7.50
N GLU A 72 17.87 -16.27 -8.80
CA GLU A 72 19.01 -16.99 -9.38
C GLU A 72 20.35 -16.50 -8.81
N LYS A 73 20.47 -15.19 -8.53
CA LYS A 73 21.69 -14.60 -7.97
C LYS A 73 21.95 -14.99 -6.52
N THR A 74 20.92 -15.37 -5.77
CA THR A 74 21.08 -15.82 -4.38
C THR A 74 21.53 -17.28 -4.28
N GLY A 75 21.30 -18.09 -5.31
CA GLY A 75 21.64 -19.51 -5.30
C GLY A 75 20.76 -20.36 -4.36
N LEU A 76 19.61 -19.84 -3.93
CA LEU A 76 18.70 -20.49 -2.98
C LEU A 76 18.07 -21.77 -3.54
N ASP A 77 18.30 -22.93 -2.91
CA ASP A 77 17.67 -24.22 -3.28
C ASP A 77 16.13 -24.17 -3.34
N ARG A 78 15.50 -23.45 -2.40
CA ARG A 78 14.07 -23.13 -2.41
C ARG A 78 13.89 -21.68 -2.04
N PHE A 79 12.87 -21.04 -2.61
CA PHE A 79 12.59 -19.64 -2.37
C PHE A 79 11.08 -19.38 -2.29
N GLN A 80 10.74 -18.24 -1.70
CA GLN A 80 9.37 -17.77 -1.60
C GLN A 80 9.18 -16.51 -2.44
N LEU A 81 8.03 -16.43 -3.11
CA LEU A 81 7.48 -15.15 -3.55
C LEU A 81 6.26 -14.86 -2.67
N LEU A 82 6.34 -13.83 -1.84
CA LEU A 82 5.24 -13.38 -0.99
C LEU A 82 4.62 -12.13 -1.59
N GLU A 83 3.39 -12.24 -2.09
CA GLU A 83 2.57 -11.12 -2.51
C GLU A 83 1.64 -10.69 -1.37
N ALA A 84 1.64 -9.41 -1.04
CA ALA A 84 0.70 -8.86 -0.06
C ALA A 84 -0.36 -7.99 -0.74
N GLY A 85 -1.62 -8.19 -0.37
CA GLY A 85 -2.74 -7.47 -0.96
C GLY A 85 -3.00 -7.84 -2.42
N SER A 86 -3.07 -9.13 -2.74
CA SER A 86 -3.19 -9.66 -4.12
C SER A 86 -4.50 -9.33 -4.87
N ALA A 87 -5.35 -8.43 -4.36
CA ALA A 87 -6.67 -8.12 -4.91
C ALA A 87 -7.48 -9.40 -5.25
N ASP A 88 -7.73 -9.67 -6.54
CA ASP A 88 -8.43 -10.87 -7.04
C ASP A 88 -7.52 -12.04 -7.43
N GLY A 89 -6.20 -11.89 -7.25
CA GLY A 89 -5.18 -12.88 -7.60
C GLY A 89 -4.68 -12.77 -9.04
N ARG A 90 -5.11 -11.78 -9.84
CA ARG A 90 -4.70 -11.69 -11.25
C ARG A 90 -3.19 -11.49 -11.44
N LEU A 91 -2.55 -10.68 -10.60
CA LEU A 91 -1.10 -10.48 -10.66
C LEU A 91 -0.34 -11.76 -10.33
N ALA A 92 -0.76 -12.49 -9.28
CA ALA A 92 -0.26 -13.83 -8.99
C ALA A 92 -0.41 -14.77 -10.18
N ALA A 93 -1.57 -14.78 -10.85
CA ALA A 93 -1.81 -15.62 -12.01
C ALA A 93 -0.85 -15.30 -13.17
N ASP A 94 -0.63 -14.02 -13.47
CA ASP A 94 0.30 -13.60 -14.52
C ASP A 94 1.73 -14.03 -14.21
N ILE A 95 2.17 -13.85 -12.95
CA ILE A 95 3.51 -14.27 -12.48
C ILE A 95 3.67 -15.80 -12.58
N LEU A 96 2.73 -16.56 -12.02
CA LEU A 96 2.77 -18.02 -12.00
C LEU A 96 2.75 -18.62 -13.41
N ASN A 97 1.94 -18.07 -14.32
CA ASN A 97 1.91 -18.50 -15.71
C ASN A 97 3.22 -18.22 -16.45
N TRP A 98 3.86 -17.08 -16.17
CA TRP A 98 5.17 -16.79 -16.71
C TRP A 98 6.21 -17.81 -16.23
N PHE A 99 6.30 -18.08 -14.92
CA PHE A 99 7.21 -19.09 -14.36
C PHE A 99 6.93 -20.48 -14.97
N LYS A 100 5.67 -20.90 -15.06
CA LYS A 100 5.27 -22.19 -15.65
C LYS A 100 5.72 -22.34 -17.10
N SER A 101 5.66 -21.27 -17.88
CA SER A 101 5.99 -21.31 -19.32
C SER A 101 7.46 -21.04 -19.64
N ARG A 102 8.17 -20.28 -18.80
CA ARG A 102 9.53 -19.81 -19.08
C ARG A 102 10.59 -20.40 -18.17
N GLN A 103 10.26 -20.62 -16.89
CA GLN A 103 11.20 -21.06 -15.86
C GLN A 103 10.60 -22.20 -15.00
N PRO A 104 10.19 -23.33 -15.61
CA PRO A 104 9.55 -24.43 -14.87
C PRO A 104 10.43 -25.00 -13.76
N HIS A 105 11.76 -25.01 -13.95
CA HIS A 105 12.71 -25.46 -12.93
C HIS A 105 12.77 -24.55 -11.70
N LEU A 106 12.51 -23.23 -11.84
CA LEU A 106 12.36 -22.33 -10.71
C LEU A 106 10.98 -22.51 -10.06
N LEU A 107 9.93 -22.73 -10.86
CA LEU A 107 8.58 -22.99 -10.35
C LEU A 107 8.55 -24.20 -9.41
N GLU A 108 9.27 -25.29 -9.73
CA GLU A 108 9.37 -26.48 -8.89
C GLU A 108 9.99 -26.22 -7.50
N ARG A 109 10.78 -25.16 -7.38
CA ARG A 109 11.50 -24.76 -6.16
C ARG A 109 10.83 -23.59 -5.43
N MET A 110 9.78 -23.04 -6.01
CA MET A 110 9.08 -21.87 -5.51
C MET A 110 7.92 -22.27 -4.60
N GLU A 111 7.76 -21.54 -3.50
CA GLU A 111 6.48 -21.44 -2.81
C GLU A 111 5.90 -20.05 -3.04
N TYR A 112 4.68 -19.99 -3.57
CA TYR A 112 3.99 -18.71 -3.77
C TYR A 112 3.08 -18.44 -2.57
N TRP A 113 3.37 -17.39 -1.82
CA TRP A 113 2.65 -17.03 -0.61
C TRP A 113 1.84 -15.76 -0.86
N ILE A 114 0.61 -15.72 -0.34
CA ILE A 114 -0.24 -14.55 -0.33
C ILE A 114 -0.51 -14.14 1.12
N LEU A 115 -0.24 -12.88 1.45
CA LEU A 115 -0.61 -12.27 2.73
C LEU A 115 -1.89 -11.45 2.54
N GLU A 116 -3.00 -11.98 3.06
CA GLU A 116 -4.36 -11.42 2.91
C GLU A 116 -5.14 -11.63 4.22
N PRO A 117 -5.30 -10.57 5.04
CA PRO A 117 -6.07 -10.64 6.28
C PRO A 117 -7.57 -10.89 6.07
N SER A 118 -8.13 -10.51 4.91
CA SER A 118 -9.55 -10.68 4.62
C SER A 118 -9.87 -12.11 4.20
N LEU A 119 -10.65 -12.81 5.02
CA LEU A 119 -11.11 -14.18 4.71
C LEU A 119 -11.89 -14.23 3.40
N ALA A 120 -12.79 -13.27 3.18
CA ALA A 120 -13.60 -13.18 1.97
C ALA A 120 -12.72 -13.05 0.72
N ARG A 121 -11.70 -12.16 0.75
CA ARG A 121 -10.75 -12.01 -0.37
C ARG A 121 -9.90 -13.25 -0.58
N SER A 122 -9.40 -13.86 0.49
CA SER A 122 -8.61 -15.09 0.38
C SER A 122 -9.41 -16.21 -0.30
N GLU A 123 -10.70 -16.38 0.03
CA GLU A 123 -11.57 -17.34 -0.64
C GLU A 123 -11.77 -17.03 -2.13
N TRP A 124 -11.92 -15.76 -2.49
CA TRP A 124 -12.04 -15.35 -3.90
C TRP A 124 -10.75 -15.60 -4.67
N GLN A 125 -9.60 -15.23 -4.10
CA GLN A 125 -8.28 -15.48 -4.69
C GLN A 125 -8.05 -16.98 -4.90
N LYS A 126 -8.40 -17.83 -3.91
CA LYS A 126 -8.30 -19.29 -4.03
C LYS A 126 -9.10 -19.81 -5.21
N LYS A 127 -10.35 -19.37 -5.36
CA LYS A 127 -11.21 -19.75 -6.49
C LYS A 127 -10.64 -19.30 -7.83
N ASN A 128 -10.09 -18.09 -7.91
CA ASN A 128 -9.53 -17.55 -9.15
C ASN A 128 -8.21 -18.23 -9.54
N LEU A 129 -7.41 -18.66 -8.56
CA LEU A 129 -6.11 -19.30 -8.77
C LEU A 129 -6.20 -20.83 -8.89
N GLU A 130 -7.31 -21.45 -8.46
CA GLU A 130 -7.55 -22.91 -8.55
C GLU A 130 -7.23 -23.49 -9.94
N PRO A 131 -7.64 -22.89 -11.08
CA PRO A 131 -7.36 -23.45 -12.40
C PRO A 131 -5.88 -23.52 -12.79
N LEU A 132 -5.00 -22.79 -12.11
CA LEU A 132 -3.57 -22.79 -12.39
C LEU A 132 -2.87 -24.07 -11.90
N ALA A 133 -3.48 -24.74 -10.91
CA ALA A 133 -2.89 -25.87 -10.19
C ALA A 133 -1.49 -25.56 -9.63
N ALA A 134 -1.26 -24.32 -9.19
CA ALA A 134 -0.01 -23.87 -8.61
C ALA A 134 -0.02 -24.01 -7.07
N PRO A 135 1.13 -24.28 -6.43
CA PRO A 135 1.22 -24.40 -4.97
C PRO A 135 1.21 -23.03 -4.31
N VAL A 136 0.03 -22.43 -4.19
CA VAL A 136 -0.19 -21.14 -3.51
C VAL A 136 -0.61 -21.38 -2.06
N ARG A 137 -0.04 -20.62 -1.13
CA ARG A 137 -0.36 -20.65 0.30
C ARG A 137 -0.85 -19.28 0.76
N TRP A 138 -1.88 -19.24 1.59
CA TRP A 138 -2.43 -18.00 2.14
C TRP A 138 -2.11 -17.89 3.62
N PHE A 139 -1.77 -16.69 4.04
CA PHE A 139 -1.55 -16.30 5.43
C PHE A 139 -2.36 -15.02 5.70
N ASP A 140 -2.97 -14.90 6.87
CA ASP A 140 -3.75 -13.71 7.25
C ASP A 140 -2.94 -12.69 8.07
N SER A 141 -1.71 -13.04 8.46
CA SER A 141 -0.89 -12.27 9.38
C SER A 141 0.58 -12.73 9.35
N TRP A 142 1.49 -11.82 9.71
CA TRP A 142 2.94 -12.06 9.71
C TRP A 142 3.38 -13.16 10.68
N ASP A 143 2.68 -13.33 11.81
CA ASP A 143 3.01 -14.33 12.84
C ASP A 143 2.68 -15.77 12.44
N LYS A 144 1.84 -15.96 11.41
CA LYS A 144 1.51 -17.29 10.87
C LYS A 144 2.45 -17.76 9.77
N LEU A 145 3.39 -16.91 9.34
CA LEU A 145 4.43 -17.34 8.41
C LEU A 145 5.33 -18.39 9.08
N PRO A 146 5.93 -19.30 8.30
CA PRO A 146 6.94 -20.22 8.82
C PRO A 146 8.07 -19.49 9.55
N THR A 147 8.57 -20.08 10.65
CA THR A 147 9.60 -19.47 11.53
C THR A 147 10.91 -19.12 10.83
N GLY A 148 11.18 -19.73 9.68
CA GLY A 148 12.32 -19.41 8.80
C GLY A 148 12.15 -18.13 7.97
N GLY A 149 11.09 -17.37 8.18
CA GLY A 149 10.81 -16.12 7.45
C GLY A 149 10.67 -16.35 5.95
N VAL A 150 10.99 -15.32 5.17
CA VAL A 150 11.00 -15.34 3.71
C VAL A 150 12.43 -15.31 3.19
N ARG A 151 12.79 -16.25 2.32
CA ARG A 151 14.02 -16.20 1.51
C ARG A 151 13.61 -16.13 0.04
N GLY A 152 13.74 -14.96 -0.57
CA GLY A 152 13.25 -14.72 -1.93
C GLY A 152 12.75 -13.28 -2.11
N VAL A 153 11.50 -13.11 -2.51
CA VAL A 153 10.92 -11.79 -2.80
C VAL A 153 9.65 -11.58 -1.98
N ILE A 154 9.57 -10.45 -1.27
CA ILE A 154 8.33 -9.92 -0.72
C ILE A 154 7.92 -8.72 -1.57
N PHE A 155 6.66 -8.66 -2.00
CA PHE A 155 6.19 -7.53 -2.78
C PHE A 155 4.72 -7.17 -2.56
N SER A 156 4.39 -5.92 -2.89
CA SER A 156 3.02 -5.41 -2.95
C SER A 156 2.83 -4.47 -4.14
N ASN A 157 1.59 -4.35 -4.61
CA ASN A 157 1.18 -3.37 -5.61
C ASN A 157 -0.09 -2.68 -5.13
N GLU A 158 -0.06 -1.36 -4.94
CA GLU A 158 -1.22 -0.55 -4.50
C GLU A 158 -1.82 -1.08 -3.20
N LEU A 159 -0.98 -1.19 -2.17
CA LEU A 159 -1.37 -1.70 -0.86
C LEU A 159 -1.21 -0.63 0.23
N LEU A 160 -0.11 0.12 0.17
CA LEU A 160 0.31 0.99 1.26
C LEU A 160 -0.46 2.32 1.22
N ASP A 161 -0.92 2.76 0.04
CA ASP A 161 -1.78 3.95 -0.08
C ASP A 161 -3.15 3.78 0.60
N ALA A 162 -3.64 2.55 0.66
CA ALA A 162 -4.92 2.20 1.28
C ALA A 162 -4.83 2.03 2.80
N MET A 163 -3.62 2.07 3.38
CA MET A 163 -3.46 1.88 4.82
C MET A 163 -3.94 3.10 5.62
N PRO A 164 -4.60 2.89 6.78
CA PRO A 164 -5.13 3.96 7.60
C PRO A 164 -4.14 5.10 7.88
N ALA A 165 -4.47 6.29 7.38
CA ALA A 165 -3.65 7.48 7.52
C ALA A 165 -4.27 8.49 8.50
N HIS A 166 -3.44 9.07 9.35
CA HIS A 166 -3.80 10.24 10.17
C HIS A 166 -3.73 11.48 9.30
N ARG A 167 -4.73 12.36 9.43
CA ARG A 167 -4.75 13.68 8.77
C ARG A 167 -4.31 14.74 9.78
N ILE A 168 -3.19 15.39 9.54
CA ILE A 168 -2.53 16.30 10.48
C ILE A 168 -2.56 17.72 9.91
N GLY A 169 -2.93 18.70 10.73
CA GLY A 169 -2.98 20.11 10.38
C GLY A 169 -1.94 20.96 11.11
N TRP A 170 -1.42 21.99 10.46
CA TRP A 170 -0.48 22.96 11.01
C TRP A 170 -1.22 24.22 11.45
N ASN A 171 -0.98 24.67 12.68
CA ASN A 171 -1.37 26.00 13.12
C ASN A 171 -0.15 26.92 13.10
N ALA A 172 -0.14 27.89 12.20
CA ALA A 172 0.99 28.79 12.02
C ALA A 172 1.10 29.81 13.17
N GLN A 173 -0.01 30.21 13.81
CA GLN A 173 0.00 31.23 14.85
C GLN A 173 0.70 30.75 16.13
N ILE A 174 0.40 29.52 16.57
CA ILE A 174 1.02 28.91 17.76
C ILE A 174 2.14 27.92 17.42
N ARG A 175 2.49 27.82 16.13
CA ARG A 175 3.53 26.92 15.58
C ARG A 175 3.41 25.50 16.10
N ASN A 176 2.20 24.93 16.04
CA ASN A 176 1.93 23.61 16.56
C ASN A 176 1.09 22.77 15.59
N TRP A 177 1.37 21.47 15.58
CA TRP A 177 0.55 20.50 14.86
C TRP A 177 -0.68 20.11 15.67
N PHE A 178 -1.78 19.88 14.96
CA PHE A 178 -3.01 19.31 15.48
C PHE A 178 -3.47 18.16 14.57
N GLU A 179 -4.43 17.36 15.03
CA GLU A 179 -4.98 16.27 14.23
C GLU A 179 -6.41 16.59 13.80
N TRP A 180 -6.75 16.23 12.57
CA TRP A 180 -8.13 16.19 12.11
C TRP A 180 -8.77 14.85 12.49
N GLY A 181 -9.85 14.93 13.24
CA GLY A 181 -10.74 13.80 13.50
C GLY A 181 -12.08 13.93 12.80
N VAL A 182 -12.91 12.92 13.01
CA VAL A 182 -14.26 12.83 12.46
C VAL A 182 -15.27 12.82 13.60
N GLY A 183 -16.17 13.79 13.59
CA GLY A 183 -17.35 13.87 14.45
C GLY A 183 -18.62 13.54 13.68
N PHE A 184 -19.77 13.64 14.35
CA PHE A 184 -21.07 13.42 13.75
C PHE A 184 -22.06 14.52 14.19
N GLU A 185 -22.54 15.30 13.23
CA GLU A 185 -23.43 16.44 13.45
C GLU A 185 -24.49 16.49 12.35
N ALA A 186 -25.75 16.79 12.72
CA ALA A 186 -26.87 16.94 11.78
C ALA A 186 -26.93 15.83 10.70
N GLU A 187 -26.87 14.57 11.14
CA GLU A 187 -26.88 13.35 10.31
C GLU A 187 -25.66 13.15 9.37
N ASN A 188 -24.61 13.96 9.52
CA ASN A 188 -23.42 13.93 8.66
C ASN A 188 -22.13 13.77 9.46
N PHE A 189 -21.14 13.12 8.84
CA PHE A 189 -19.79 13.12 9.36
C PHE A 189 -19.13 14.47 9.07
N VAL A 190 -18.44 15.03 10.07
CA VAL A 190 -17.83 16.36 9.98
C VAL A 190 -16.40 16.33 10.49
N TRP A 191 -15.57 17.21 9.95
CA TRP A 191 -14.19 17.38 10.41
C TRP A 191 -14.16 18.10 11.76
N ILE A 192 -13.51 17.49 12.75
CA ILE A 192 -13.31 18.06 14.07
C ILE A 192 -11.82 18.23 14.33
N ARG A 193 -11.40 19.43 14.75
CA ARG A 193 -10.02 19.67 15.19
C ARG A 193 -9.78 19.01 16.55
N ARG A 194 -8.88 18.03 16.60
CA ARG A 194 -8.44 17.35 17.82
C ARG A 194 -7.10 17.92 18.26
N LEU A 195 -7.00 18.31 19.54
CA LEU A 195 -5.76 18.83 20.12
C LEU A 195 -4.80 17.68 20.42
N SER A 196 -3.52 17.90 20.14
CA SER A 196 -2.41 17.09 20.63
C SER A 196 -2.15 17.46 22.09
N ASP A 197 -2.85 16.83 23.04
CA ASP A 197 -2.58 17.09 24.45
C ASP A 197 -1.23 16.48 24.86
N ALA A 198 -0.16 17.26 24.70
CA ALA A 198 1.20 16.93 25.14
C ALA A 198 1.38 16.90 26.68
N LYS A 199 0.29 16.87 27.48
CA LYS A 199 0.32 17.08 28.94
C LYS A 199 -0.24 15.94 29.82
N HIS A 200 -0.56 14.77 29.30
CA HIS A 200 -0.95 13.63 30.14
C HIS A 200 0.21 12.63 30.32
N GLN A 201 1.12 12.92 31.26
CA GLN A 201 2.01 11.93 31.87
C GLN A 201 1.33 11.37 33.13
N GLY A 202 0.47 10.37 32.96
CA GLY A 202 -0.05 9.54 34.05
C GLY A 202 0.37 8.08 33.85
N PRO A 203 0.55 7.29 34.92
CA PRO A 203 1.01 5.91 34.80
C PRO A 203 -0.07 5.05 34.13
N VAL A 204 0.31 4.36 33.06
CA VAL A 204 -0.55 3.51 32.23
C VAL A 204 -0.62 2.11 32.86
N ALA A 205 -1.82 1.68 33.26
CA ALA A 205 -2.13 0.27 33.48
C ALA A 205 -2.80 -0.31 32.22
N PHE A 206 -2.29 -1.47 31.82
CA PHE A 206 -2.63 -2.41 30.73
C PHE A 206 -3.85 -2.21 29.82
N ASP A 207 -3.58 -2.46 28.52
CA ASP A 207 -4.46 -2.95 27.45
C ASP A 207 -5.66 -2.12 26.97
N THR A 208 -5.35 -1.03 26.23
CA THR A 208 -6.12 -0.59 25.04
C THR A 208 -5.36 0.56 24.35
N PRO A 209 -5.17 0.59 23.02
CA PRO A 209 -4.57 1.73 22.33
C PRO A 209 -5.62 2.85 22.15
N ARG A 210 -5.96 3.57 23.23
CA ARG A 210 -6.87 4.72 23.19
C ARG A 210 -6.13 6.07 23.22
N SER A 211 -6.28 6.81 22.12
CA SER A 211 -6.42 8.27 22.01
C SER A 211 -5.46 9.21 22.77
N ALA A 212 -4.15 9.05 22.59
CA ALA A 212 -3.24 10.19 22.69
C ALA A 212 -2.50 10.33 21.36
N LEU A 213 -2.42 11.54 20.82
CA LEU A 213 -1.36 11.89 19.87
C LEU A 213 -0.04 11.71 20.62
N ARG A 214 0.47 10.47 20.63
CA ARG A 214 1.86 10.25 20.98
C ARG A 214 2.62 11.04 19.94
N SER A 215 3.53 11.91 20.37
CA SER A 215 4.46 12.73 19.55
C SER A 215 5.18 11.97 18.41
N ARG A 216 5.01 10.65 18.33
CA ARG A 216 5.66 9.70 17.41
C ARG A 216 5.15 9.74 15.97
N HIS A 217 4.00 10.34 15.69
CA HIS A 217 3.42 10.37 14.33
C HIS A 217 3.41 11.77 13.70
N LEU A 218 3.87 12.78 14.42
CA LEU A 218 3.97 14.14 13.89
C LEU A 218 5.22 14.27 13.00
N PRO A 219 5.13 14.99 11.88
CA PRO A 219 6.30 15.30 11.07
C PRO A 219 7.35 16.05 11.88
N THR A 220 8.58 15.53 11.91
CA THR A 220 9.74 16.29 12.39
C THR A 220 10.34 17.01 11.20
N LEU A 221 10.04 18.30 11.06
CA LEU A 221 10.48 19.13 9.94
C LEU A 221 11.53 20.16 10.40
N PRO A 222 12.44 20.57 9.51
CA PRO A 222 13.37 21.67 9.78
C PRO A 222 12.62 22.95 10.18
N ALA A 223 13.23 23.75 11.06
CA ALA A 223 12.61 24.97 11.61
C ALA A 223 12.31 25.99 10.51
N GLU A 224 13.11 26.01 9.45
CA GLU A 224 12.99 26.84 8.26
C GLU A 224 11.72 26.49 7.48
N LEU A 225 11.43 25.18 7.33
CA LEU A 225 10.24 24.72 6.64
C LEU A 225 8.98 25.03 7.47
N LEU A 226 9.02 24.78 8.78
CA LEU A 226 7.93 25.13 9.70
C LEU A 226 7.61 26.63 9.70
N ALA A 227 8.60 27.49 9.41
CA ALA A 227 8.41 28.93 9.33
C ALA A 227 7.65 29.39 8.08
N VAL A 228 7.61 28.57 7.02
CA VAL A 228 6.98 28.93 5.74
C VAL A 228 5.72 28.11 5.43
N LEU A 229 5.37 27.12 6.25
CA LEU A 229 4.11 26.39 6.09
C LEU A 229 2.91 27.32 6.31
N PRO A 230 1.92 27.34 5.39
CA PRO A 230 0.74 28.17 5.54
C PRO A 230 -0.13 27.69 6.71
N ASP A 231 -0.90 28.61 7.31
CA ASP A 231 -1.88 28.22 8.33
C ASP A 231 -2.92 27.25 7.75
N GLY A 232 -3.27 26.23 8.52
CA GLY A 232 -4.16 25.17 8.05
C GLY A 232 -3.51 24.18 7.06
N PHE A 233 -2.20 24.28 6.81
CA PHE A 233 -1.46 23.27 6.03
C PHE A 233 -1.80 21.88 6.55
N THR A 234 -2.24 21.01 5.66
CA THR A 234 -2.68 19.65 6.00
C THR A 234 -1.83 18.63 5.27
N THR A 235 -1.49 17.55 5.96
CA THR A 235 -0.69 16.44 5.45
C THR A 235 -1.10 15.13 6.12
N GLU A 236 -0.51 14.02 5.68
CA GLU A 236 -0.80 12.69 6.17
C GLU A 236 0.39 12.06 6.89
N ALA A 237 0.10 11.23 7.88
CA ALA A 237 1.04 10.25 8.40
C ALA A 237 0.35 8.89 8.45
N SER A 238 0.96 7.85 7.85
CA SER A 238 0.47 6.47 7.92
C SER A 238 1.45 5.61 8.71
N PRO A 239 1.35 5.56 10.05
CA PRO A 239 2.15 4.65 10.87
C PRO A 239 1.89 3.19 10.51
N ALA A 240 0.68 2.86 10.05
CA ALA A 240 0.31 1.54 9.58
C ALA A 240 1.18 1.09 8.39
N ALA A 241 1.35 1.94 7.37
CA ALA A 241 2.23 1.64 6.23
C ALA A 241 3.70 1.46 6.65
N VAL A 242 4.19 2.31 7.56
CA VAL A 242 5.58 2.21 8.05
C VAL A 242 5.78 0.94 8.88
N GLU A 243 4.82 0.58 9.73
CA GLU A 243 4.87 -0.67 10.51
C GLU A 243 4.78 -1.90 9.63
N TRP A 244 3.87 -1.93 8.67
CA TRP A 244 3.78 -3.01 7.71
C TRP A 244 5.12 -3.23 6.99
N TRP A 245 5.74 -2.14 6.50
CA TRP A 245 7.03 -2.22 5.82
C TRP A 245 8.14 -2.73 6.74
N ARG A 246 8.15 -2.30 8.01
CA ARG A 246 9.09 -2.79 9.03
C ARG A 246 8.91 -4.29 9.31
N GLN A 247 7.66 -4.76 9.39
CA GLN A 247 7.36 -6.17 9.58
C GLN A 247 7.83 -7.00 8.38
N ALA A 248 7.50 -6.56 7.16
CA ALA A 248 7.99 -7.17 5.92
C ALA A 248 9.53 -7.24 5.87
N ALA A 249 10.19 -6.14 6.22
CA ALA A 249 11.64 -6.07 6.28
C ALA A 249 12.25 -7.01 7.35
N THR A 250 11.56 -7.18 8.48
CA THR A 250 12.00 -8.06 9.57
C THR A 250 11.88 -9.53 9.21
N VAL A 251 10.81 -9.92 8.51
CA VAL A 251 10.60 -11.33 8.11
C VAL A 251 11.39 -11.75 6.88
N LEU A 252 11.85 -10.79 6.06
CA LEU A 252 12.75 -11.06 4.94
C LEU A 252 14.13 -11.45 5.49
N ASN A 253 14.53 -12.71 5.35
CA ASN A 253 15.83 -13.22 5.81
C ASN A 253 16.92 -13.13 4.75
N GLU A 254 16.57 -13.23 3.47
CA GLU A 254 17.48 -13.13 2.34
C GLU A 254 16.68 -12.77 1.09
N GLY A 255 17.17 -11.84 0.27
CA GLY A 255 16.54 -11.48 -0.99
C GLY A 255 16.01 -10.04 -1.00
N THR A 256 14.84 -9.81 -1.62
CA THR A 256 14.36 -8.47 -1.99
C THR A 256 12.97 -8.17 -1.43
N LEU A 257 12.76 -6.93 -0.97
CA LEU A 257 11.48 -6.35 -0.63
C LEU A 257 11.21 -5.18 -1.59
N LEU A 258 10.05 -5.18 -2.25
CA LEU A 258 9.64 -4.08 -3.11
C LEU A 258 8.16 -3.73 -3.01
N THR A 259 7.80 -2.48 -3.33
CA THR A 259 6.40 -2.09 -3.52
C THR A 259 6.25 -1.16 -4.71
N PHE A 260 5.12 -1.29 -5.41
CA PHE A 260 4.62 -0.33 -6.39
C PHE A 260 3.47 0.43 -5.76
N ASP A 261 3.63 1.75 -5.62
CA ASP A 261 2.60 2.53 -4.94
C ASP A 261 2.61 4.01 -5.34
N TYR A 262 1.51 4.71 -5.11
CA TYR A 262 1.42 6.16 -5.26
C TYR A 262 2.11 6.82 -4.08
N GLY A 263 3.10 7.66 -4.34
CA GLY A 263 3.76 8.29 -3.21
C GLY A 263 4.80 9.32 -3.56
N LEU A 264 5.35 9.88 -2.50
CA LEU A 264 6.27 11.01 -2.52
C LEU A 264 7.38 10.78 -1.50
N THR A 265 8.52 11.42 -1.73
CA THR A 265 9.56 11.61 -0.71
C THR A 265 9.09 12.60 0.37
N ALA A 266 9.74 12.62 1.52
CA ALA A 266 9.45 13.61 2.56
C ALA A 266 9.56 15.05 2.04
N GLU A 267 10.57 15.35 1.22
CA GLU A 267 10.75 16.67 0.63
C GLU A 267 9.56 17.09 -0.24
N GLU A 268 9.01 16.16 -1.04
CA GLU A 268 7.83 16.38 -1.88
C GLU A 268 6.51 16.42 -1.09
N PHE A 269 6.44 15.75 0.07
CA PHE A 269 5.28 15.73 0.97
C PHE A 269 5.04 17.07 1.65
N PHE A 270 6.11 17.73 2.08
CA PHE A 270 6.04 18.90 2.95
C PHE A 270 6.28 20.23 2.22
N VAL A 271 6.18 20.26 0.89
CA VAL A 271 6.26 21.51 0.11
C VAL A 271 5.07 22.45 0.44
N PRO A 272 5.31 23.75 0.70
CA PRO A 272 4.24 24.67 1.17
C PRO A 272 3.02 24.78 0.24
N HIS A 273 3.20 24.60 -1.07
CA HIS A 273 2.10 24.67 -2.04
C HIS A 273 1.20 23.43 -2.03
N ARG A 274 1.61 22.32 -1.39
CA ARG A 274 0.77 21.12 -1.16
C ARG A 274 -0.04 21.27 0.14
N ALA A 275 -0.74 22.39 0.28
CA ALA A 275 -1.37 22.76 1.56
C ALA A 275 -2.56 21.86 1.99
N LYS A 276 -3.08 21.01 1.11
CA LYS A 276 -4.27 20.17 1.36
C LYS A 276 -3.97 18.68 1.53
N GLY A 277 -2.70 18.31 1.56
CA GLY A 277 -2.26 16.91 1.64
C GLY A 277 -2.51 16.15 0.35
N THR A 278 -2.58 14.83 0.47
CA THR A 278 -2.66 13.87 -0.63
C THR A 278 -3.87 12.94 -0.53
N LEU A 279 -4.63 12.97 0.56
CA LEU A 279 -5.84 12.17 0.70
C LEU A 279 -6.80 12.36 -0.48
N ARG A 280 -7.32 11.25 -0.99
CA ARG A 280 -8.32 11.22 -2.06
C ARG A 280 -9.40 10.20 -1.74
N ALA A 281 -10.61 10.49 -2.21
CA ALA A 281 -11.67 9.52 -2.30
C ALA A 281 -11.97 9.20 -3.76
N TYR A 282 -12.47 8.01 -4.03
CA TYR A 282 -12.90 7.62 -5.37
C TYR A 282 -14.15 6.78 -5.32
N HIS A 283 -15.08 7.09 -6.22
CA HIS A 283 -16.37 6.43 -6.31
C HIS A 283 -16.83 6.40 -7.77
N GLY A 284 -17.08 5.23 -8.34
CA GLY A 284 -17.50 5.04 -9.72
C GLY A 284 -16.50 5.57 -10.75
N HIS A 285 -15.21 5.29 -10.57
CA HIS A 285 -14.11 5.80 -11.41
C HIS A 285 -13.91 7.33 -11.42
N ARG A 286 -14.45 8.04 -10.43
CA ARG A 286 -14.30 9.50 -10.34
C ARG A 286 -13.63 9.89 -9.01
N PRO A 287 -12.59 10.73 -9.05
CA PRO A 287 -12.06 11.31 -7.83
C PRO A 287 -13.13 12.19 -7.18
N ASN A 288 -13.20 12.11 -5.87
CA ASN A 288 -14.07 12.89 -4.99
C ASN A 288 -13.19 13.57 -3.92
N ASP A 289 -13.47 14.84 -3.64
CA ASP A 289 -12.78 15.59 -2.60
C ASP A 289 -13.43 15.42 -1.23
N ASP A 290 -14.68 14.92 -1.17
CA ASP A 290 -15.37 14.64 0.09
C ASP A 290 -14.99 13.25 0.63
N LEU A 291 -13.96 13.24 1.47
CA LEU A 291 -13.44 12.03 2.12
C LEU A 291 -14.41 11.38 3.11
N LEU A 292 -15.44 12.10 3.57
CA LEU A 292 -16.38 11.62 4.60
C LEU A 292 -17.73 11.16 3.99
N ALA A 293 -17.90 11.33 2.67
CA ALA A 293 -19.05 10.85 1.92
C ALA A 293 -19.03 9.31 1.72
N ASN A 294 -20.16 8.75 1.26
CA ASN A 294 -20.29 7.38 0.73
C ASN A 294 -19.54 6.30 1.54
N VAL A 295 -19.67 6.34 2.86
CA VAL A 295 -18.92 5.48 3.78
C VAL A 295 -19.11 3.99 3.47
N GLY A 296 -18.00 3.30 3.18
CA GLY A 296 -17.96 1.89 2.76
C GLY A 296 -18.28 1.65 1.29
N GLU A 297 -18.55 2.70 0.52
CA GLU A 297 -18.88 2.65 -0.90
C GLU A 297 -17.86 3.40 -1.76
N GLN A 298 -17.11 4.33 -1.18
CA GLN A 298 -15.94 4.95 -1.82
C GLN A 298 -14.64 4.42 -1.24
N ASP A 299 -13.63 4.32 -2.09
CA ASP A 299 -12.27 4.06 -1.66
C ASP A 299 -11.63 5.35 -1.12
N LEU A 300 -10.68 5.19 -0.22
CA LEU A 300 -9.93 6.24 0.43
C LEU A 300 -8.45 5.90 0.33
N THR A 301 -7.65 6.81 -0.21
CA THR A 301 -6.21 6.59 -0.38
C THR A 301 -5.42 7.80 0.07
N ALA A 302 -4.20 7.56 0.56
CA ALA A 302 -3.21 8.58 0.87
C ALA A 302 -1.91 8.24 0.14
N HIS A 303 -1.17 9.24 -0.33
CA HIS A 303 0.15 8.93 -0.89
C HIS A 303 1.06 8.28 0.17
N VAL A 304 1.92 7.39 -0.28
CA VAL A 304 2.93 6.72 0.53
C VAL A 304 4.14 7.62 0.74
N ASN A 305 4.58 7.78 1.98
CA ASN A 305 5.83 8.46 2.32
C ASN A 305 7.02 7.51 2.17
N PHE A 306 7.60 7.47 0.97
CA PHE A 306 8.70 6.55 0.65
C PHE A 306 9.97 6.79 1.47
N THR A 307 10.23 8.01 1.93
CA THR A 307 11.35 8.29 2.83
C THR A 307 11.17 7.61 4.18
N ALA A 308 9.94 7.58 4.70
CA ALA A 308 9.62 6.90 5.96
C ALA A 308 9.72 5.37 5.82
N LEU A 309 9.24 4.80 4.71
CA LEU A 309 9.37 3.37 4.41
C LEU A 309 10.84 2.96 4.26
N GLN A 310 11.60 3.72 3.45
CA GLN A 310 13.03 3.49 3.26
C GLN A 310 13.76 3.44 4.61
N SER A 311 13.54 4.46 5.46
CA SER A 311 14.14 4.54 6.79
C SER A 311 13.73 3.37 7.69
N ALA A 312 12.48 2.91 7.60
CA ALA A 312 11.98 1.78 8.39
C ALA A 312 12.62 0.46 7.97
N GLY A 313 12.79 0.22 6.67
CA GLY A 313 13.49 -0.97 6.16
C GLY A 313 14.99 -0.95 6.49
N GLU A 314 15.65 0.21 6.35
CA GLU A 314 17.06 0.38 6.71
C GLU A 314 17.29 0.17 8.20
N SER A 315 16.39 0.67 9.06
CA SER A 315 16.43 0.43 10.51
C SER A 315 16.22 -1.04 10.89
N ALA A 316 15.54 -1.82 10.02
CA ALA A 316 15.39 -3.27 10.16
C ALA A 316 16.55 -4.07 9.53
N GLY A 317 17.56 -3.38 8.99
CA GLY A 317 18.77 -3.98 8.44
C GLY A 317 18.74 -4.25 6.93
N LEU A 318 17.75 -3.73 6.20
CA LEU A 318 17.78 -3.76 4.73
C LEU A 318 18.70 -2.68 4.17
N LYS A 319 19.14 -2.88 2.92
CA LYS A 319 19.84 -1.88 2.12
C LYS A 319 18.95 -1.40 1.00
N THR A 320 18.86 -0.09 0.82
CA THR A 320 18.08 0.50 -0.27
C THR A 320 18.84 0.42 -1.58
N GLU A 321 18.27 -0.25 -2.57
CA GLU A 321 18.77 -0.23 -3.96
C GLU A 321 18.37 1.09 -4.64
N GLY A 322 17.12 1.51 -4.46
CA GLY A 322 16.66 2.81 -4.92
C GLY A 322 15.16 3.01 -4.83
N LEU A 323 14.76 4.26 -5.08
CA LEU A 323 13.40 4.68 -5.32
C LEU A 323 13.28 5.13 -6.78
N PHE A 324 12.51 4.41 -7.57
CA PHE A 324 12.35 4.65 -9.01
C PHE A 324 10.93 5.11 -9.31
N SER A 325 10.71 5.78 -10.44
CA SER A 325 9.37 5.76 -11.04
C SER A 325 9.06 4.37 -11.62
N GLN A 326 7.78 4.03 -11.75
CA GLN A 326 7.38 2.79 -12.42
C GLN A 326 7.94 2.72 -13.85
N ALA A 327 7.94 3.83 -14.58
CA ALA A 327 8.50 3.89 -15.92
C ALA A 327 9.99 3.52 -15.95
N GLU A 328 10.79 4.08 -15.05
CA GLU A 328 12.23 3.79 -14.96
C GLU A 328 12.48 2.32 -14.59
N PHE A 329 11.78 1.81 -13.58
CA PHE A 329 11.93 0.43 -13.14
C PHE A 329 11.57 -0.55 -14.27
N LEU A 330 10.37 -0.42 -14.84
CA LEU A 330 9.90 -1.32 -15.90
C LEU A 330 10.75 -1.22 -17.17
N THR A 331 11.32 -0.05 -17.48
CA THR A 331 12.22 0.11 -18.64
C THR A 331 13.50 -0.69 -18.46
N ARG A 332 14.10 -0.67 -17.26
CA ARG A 332 15.30 -1.48 -16.97
C ARG A 332 15.03 -2.98 -17.04
N VAL A 333 13.88 -3.40 -16.52
CA VAL A 333 13.43 -4.80 -16.61
C VAL A 333 13.19 -5.19 -18.06
N ALA A 334 12.51 -4.35 -18.84
CA ALA A 334 12.20 -4.60 -20.25
C ALA A 334 13.46 -4.66 -21.12
N GLU A 335 14.46 -3.81 -20.87
CA GLU A 335 15.76 -3.85 -21.54
C GLU A 335 16.47 -5.19 -21.28
N SER A 336 16.52 -5.61 -20.02
CA SER A 336 17.09 -6.91 -19.64
C SER A 336 16.33 -8.08 -20.29
N ALA A 337 15.00 -8.01 -20.31
CA ALA A 337 14.13 -8.99 -20.95
C ALA A 337 14.28 -9.02 -22.48
N TRP A 338 14.53 -7.88 -23.11
CA TRP A 338 14.80 -7.77 -24.54
C TRP A 338 16.09 -8.49 -24.92
N HIS A 339 17.15 -8.30 -24.13
CA HIS A 339 18.42 -9.01 -24.34
C HIS A 339 18.32 -10.51 -24.04
N ALA A 340 17.53 -10.90 -23.05
CA ALA A 340 17.29 -12.29 -22.67
C ALA A 340 16.10 -12.93 -23.43
N GLN A 341 15.92 -12.60 -24.71
CA GLN A 341 14.70 -12.87 -25.50
C GLN A 341 14.16 -14.32 -25.39
N SER A 342 15.05 -15.32 -25.36
CA SER A 342 14.67 -16.73 -25.17
C SER A 342 14.12 -17.04 -23.78
N ALA A 343 14.64 -16.39 -22.74
CA ALA A 343 14.21 -16.55 -21.36
C ALA A 343 12.91 -15.80 -21.05
N PHE A 344 12.67 -14.63 -21.65
CA PHE A 344 11.43 -13.86 -21.41
C PHE A 344 10.27 -14.23 -22.34
N GLY A 345 10.57 -14.47 -23.62
CA GLY A 345 9.62 -14.56 -24.71
C GLY A 345 9.59 -13.32 -25.61
N GLY A 346 9.02 -13.46 -26.80
CA GLY A 346 9.04 -12.40 -27.82
C GLY A 346 8.22 -11.15 -27.49
N TRP A 347 8.65 -10.01 -28.04
CA TRP A 347 7.93 -8.75 -27.96
C TRP A 347 6.94 -8.61 -29.13
N THR A 348 5.66 -8.85 -28.84
CA THR A 348 4.56 -8.67 -29.81
C THR A 348 4.04 -7.24 -29.78
N ALA A 349 3.35 -6.81 -30.83
CA ALA A 349 2.69 -5.50 -30.86
C ALA A 349 1.72 -5.27 -29.68
N GLY A 350 1.08 -6.35 -29.18
CA GLY A 350 0.23 -6.31 -28.00
C GLY A 350 1.03 -5.98 -26.72
N ARG A 351 2.14 -6.67 -26.50
CA ARG A 351 3.06 -6.39 -25.37
C ARG A 351 3.65 -4.99 -25.46
N THR A 352 4.08 -4.56 -26.64
CA THR A 352 4.60 -3.19 -26.84
C THR A 352 3.58 -2.13 -26.43
N ARG A 353 2.30 -2.28 -26.78
CA ARG A 353 1.24 -1.35 -26.35
C ARG A 353 1.02 -1.36 -24.84
N GLN A 354 1.00 -2.54 -24.22
CA GLN A 354 0.88 -2.64 -22.75
C GLN A 354 2.05 -1.91 -22.07
N PHE A 355 3.28 -2.13 -22.54
CA PHE A 355 4.47 -1.47 -22.02
C PHE A 355 4.39 0.06 -22.16
N GLN A 356 3.96 0.55 -23.33
CA GLN A 356 3.73 1.98 -23.54
C GLN A 356 2.74 2.55 -22.53
N THR A 357 1.60 1.89 -22.28
CA THR A 357 0.62 2.34 -21.27
C THR A 357 1.20 2.33 -19.86
N LEU A 358 1.93 1.28 -19.47
CA LEU A 358 2.54 1.14 -18.14
C LEU A 358 3.61 2.20 -17.85
N THR A 359 4.31 2.65 -18.89
CA THR A 359 5.43 3.59 -18.78
C THR A 359 5.07 5.03 -19.17
N HIS A 360 3.87 5.28 -19.71
CA HIS A 360 3.47 6.61 -20.14
C HIS A 360 3.38 7.59 -18.95
N PRO A 361 4.06 8.75 -18.99
CA PRO A 361 4.11 9.70 -17.87
C PRO A 361 2.73 10.20 -17.40
N GLU A 362 1.80 10.43 -18.33
CA GLU A 362 0.44 10.91 -18.03
C GLU A 362 -0.50 9.81 -17.53
N HIS A 363 -0.06 8.55 -17.56
CA HIS A 363 -0.82 7.41 -17.07
C HIS A 363 -0.18 6.88 -15.78
N LEU A 364 0.40 5.69 -15.83
CA LEU A 364 0.94 4.98 -14.67
C LEU A 364 2.44 5.23 -14.49
N GLY A 365 3.13 5.75 -15.52
CA GLY A 365 4.60 5.78 -15.57
C GLY A 365 5.28 6.66 -14.53
N ARG A 366 4.74 7.85 -14.23
CA ARG A 366 5.34 8.79 -13.25
C ARG A 366 4.65 8.81 -11.88
N ARG A 367 3.36 8.50 -11.84
CA ARG A 367 2.55 8.59 -10.62
C ARG A 367 2.93 7.51 -9.61
N PHE A 368 3.28 6.33 -10.11
CA PHE A 368 3.75 5.23 -9.32
C PHE A 368 5.26 5.34 -9.08
N LYS A 369 5.64 5.02 -7.85
CA LYS A 369 7.03 4.81 -7.47
C LYS A 369 7.25 3.36 -7.09
N VAL A 370 8.51 2.94 -7.19
CA VAL A 370 8.99 1.61 -6.85
C VAL A 370 10.12 1.76 -5.86
N LEU A 371 9.87 1.37 -4.60
CA LEU A 371 10.92 1.26 -3.61
C LEU A 371 11.44 -0.17 -3.63
N VAL A 372 12.76 -0.32 -3.78
CA VAL A 372 13.44 -1.63 -3.77
C VAL A 372 14.50 -1.63 -2.67
N GLN A 373 14.40 -2.60 -1.77
CA GLN A 373 15.39 -2.86 -0.73
C GLN A 373 15.75 -4.34 -0.72
N HIS A 374 16.97 -4.67 -0.30
CA HIS A 374 17.44 -6.05 -0.20
C HIS A 374 18.11 -6.32 1.14
N ARG A 375 18.19 -7.60 1.50
CA ARG A 375 18.94 -8.06 2.67
C ARG A 375 20.26 -8.69 2.27
#